data_AF-A0A1Z5L0E9-F1
#
_entry.id   AF-A0A1Z5L0E9-F1
#
_cell.length_a   1.000
_cell.length_b   1.000
_cell.length_c   1.000
_cell.angle_alpha   90.00
_cell.angle_beta   90.00
_cell.angle_gamma   90.00
#
_symmetry.space_group_name_H-M   'P 1'
#
loop_
_entity.id
_entity.type
_entity.pdbx_description
1 polymer ?
#
loop_
_entity_poly.entity_id
_entity_poly.type
_entity_poly.pdbx_seq_one_letter_code
_entity_poly.pdbx_strand_id
1 'polypeptide(L)'
;MPKRLRVTLPGKAKVGDTFTLRGQVPAGAERFTVNLQSGPGMEEDIALHFNPRFGEGTIVRNDRKGKNWGKEENEGDMLLSPGQSFILKFEVLEEAFKMMIDGSHFAHFVHRQKVKTINDIIVDGDVILNDVRVESAPQLLAEIMEAGVPKLELLQPVI
;
A
#
# COMPACT_ATOMS: atom_id res chain seq x y z
N MET A 1 -15.57 -8.67 -15.35
CA MET A 1 -15.43 -8.12 -13.98
C MET A 1 -15.27 -6.61 -14.08
N PRO A 2 -15.72 -5.81 -13.10
CA PRO A 2 -15.52 -4.36 -13.18
C PRO A 2 -14.02 -4.09 -13.24
N LYS A 3 -13.59 -3.30 -14.22
CA LYS A 3 -12.17 -2.97 -14.47
C LYS A 3 -11.49 -2.29 -13.27
N ARG A 4 -12.30 -1.68 -12.41
CA ARG A 4 -11.87 -0.87 -11.27
C ARG A 4 -12.59 -1.32 -10.01
N LEU A 5 -11.83 -1.72 -9.00
CA LEU A 5 -12.30 -1.96 -7.63
C LEU A 5 -12.06 -0.72 -6.77
N ARG A 6 -13.00 -0.45 -5.88
CA ARG A 6 -12.88 0.57 -4.85
C ARG A 6 -13.13 -0.07 -3.49
N VAL A 7 -12.29 0.26 -2.52
CA VAL A 7 -12.50 -0.03 -1.10
C VAL A 7 -12.43 1.28 -0.33
N THR A 8 -13.55 1.72 0.20
CA THR A 8 -13.61 2.85 1.13
C THR A 8 -13.19 2.37 2.51
N LEU A 9 -12.20 3.02 3.11
CA LEU A 9 -11.78 2.75 4.47
C LEU A 9 -12.88 3.21 5.46
N PRO A 10 -13.15 2.45 6.55
CA PRO A 10 -14.12 2.88 7.59
C PRO A 10 -13.76 4.20 8.27
N GLY A 11 -12.49 4.61 8.18
CA GLY A 11 -11.96 5.89 8.65
C GLY A 11 -10.81 6.35 7.74
N LYS A 12 -9.97 7.24 8.24
CA LYS A 12 -8.72 7.59 7.56
C LYS A 12 -7.64 6.55 7.87
N ALA A 13 -6.73 6.31 6.94
CA ALA A 13 -5.56 5.48 7.21
C ALA A 13 -4.73 6.10 8.36
N LYS A 14 -4.12 5.25 9.17
CA LYS A 14 -3.22 5.63 10.28
C LYS A 14 -2.01 4.72 10.35
N VAL A 15 -1.00 5.16 11.11
CA VAL A 15 0.19 4.36 11.40
C VAL A 15 -0.21 3.03 12.03
N GLY A 16 0.41 1.95 11.57
CA GLY A 16 0.15 0.57 11.96
C GLY A 16 -0.97 -0.12 11.17
N ASP A 17 -1.76 0.61 10.38
CA ASP A 17 -2.75 -0.03 9.51
C ASP A 17 -2.06 -0.92 8.47
N THR A 18 -2.75 -1.99 8.07
CA THR A 18 -2.31 -2.85 6.99
C THR A 18 -3.41 -3.08 5.96
N PHE A 19 -3.02 -3.07 4.69
CA PHE A 19 -3.90 -3.34 3.56
C PHE A 19 -3.35 -4.54 2.79
N THR A 20 -4.11 -5.63 2.76
CA THR A 20 -3.69 -6.87 2.10
C THR A 20 -4.60 -7.16 0.90
N LEU A 21 -4.02 -7.28 -0.28
CA LEU A 21 -4.70 -7.62 -1.52
C LEU A 21 -4.25 -9.02 -1.94
N ARG A 22 -5.20 -9.92 -2.14
CA ARG A 22 -4.94 -11.26 -2.68
C ARG A 22 -5.57 -11.36 -4.05
N GLY A 23 -4.79 -11.79 -5.03
CA GLY A 23 -5.28 -11.81 -6.40
C GLY A 23 -4.44 -12.66 -7.34
N GLN A 24 -4.71 -12.48 -8.63
CA GLN A 24 -3.99 -13.08 -9.74
C GLN A 24 -3.75 -12.03 -10.80
N VAL A 25 -2.55 -12.07 -11.37
CA VAL A 25 -2.21 -11.32 -12.58
C VAL A 25 -2.65 -12.16 -13.79
N PRO A 26 -3.50 -11.65 -14.69
CA PRO A 26 -3.84 -12.35 -15.94
C PRO A 26 -2.58 -12.65 -16.78
N ALA A 27 -2.59 -13.74 -17.56
CA ALA A 27 -1.43 -14.15 -18.36
C ALA A 27 -0.97 -13.12 -19.43
N GLY A 28 -1.90 -12.29 -19.91
CA GLY A 28 -1.62 -11.21 -20.88
C GLY A 28 -1.62 -9.81 -20.26
N ALA A 29 -1.38 -9.68 -18.96
CA ALA A 29 -1.41 -8.39 -18.28
C ALA A 29 -0.29 -7.46 -18.75
N GLU A 30 -0.63 -6.21 -19.06
CA GLU A 30 0.35 -5.15 -19.35
C GLU A 30 0.73 -4.41 -18.07
N ARG A 31 -0.28 -4.05 -17.27
CA ARG A 31 -0.11 -3.35 -15.99
C ARG A 31 -1.39 -3.34 -15.17
N PHE A 32 -1.23 -3.14 -13.87
CA PHE A 32 -2.32 -2.71 -13.00
C PHE A 32 -1.84 -1.65 -12.01
N THR A 33 -2.76 -1.06 -11.26
CA THR A 33 -2.47 0.00 -10.29
C THR A 33 -3.19 -0.27 -8.98
N VAL A 34 -2.54 0.07 -7.88
CA VAL A 34 -3.15 0.20 -6.55
C VAL A 34 -2.86 1.61 -6.05
N ASN A 35 -3.90 2.40 -5.84
CA ASN A 35 -3.80 3.77 -5.36
C ASN A 35 -4.36 3.87 -3.96
N LEU A 36 -3.56 4.40 -3.03
CA LEU A 36 -4.03 4.89 -1.73
C LEU A 36 -4.29 6.38 -1.88
N GLN A 37 -5.57 6.80 -1.91
CA GLN A 37 -5.96 8.16 -2.31
C GLN A 37 -6.95 8.85 -1.36
N SER A 38 -7.08 10.17 -1.51
CA SER A 38 -7.85 11.08 -0.62
C SER A 38 -9.36 11.08 -0.82
N GLY A 39 -9.85 10.34 -1.80
CA GLY A 39 -11.27 10.17 -2.07
C GLY A 39 -11.49 9.18 -3.23
N PRO A 40 -12.72 9.05 -3.74
CA PRO A 40 -13.03 8.11 -4.81
C PRO A 40 -12.85 8.63 -6.24
N GLY A 41 -12.70 9.95 -6.39
CA GLY A 41 -12.59 10.60 -7.68
C GLY A 41 -11.35 10.16 -8.47
N MET A 42 -11.37 10.43 -9.78
CA MET A 42 -10.21 10.21 -10.65
C MET A 42 -9.12 11.27 -10.44
N GLU A 43 -9.49 12.44 -9.91
CA GLU A 43 -8.58 13.58 -9.76
C GLU A 43 -7.99 13.73 -8.36
N GLU A 44 -8.38 12.87 -7.43
CA GLU A 44 -7.96 12.86 -6.02
C GLU A 44 -6.44 12.75 -5.85
N ASP A 45 -5.93 13.29 -4.75
CA ASP A 45 -4.53 13.12 -4.41
C ASP A 45 -4.25 11.64 -4.10
N ILE A 46 -3.15 11.13 -4.64
CA ILE A 46 -2.69 9.75 -4.47
C ILE A 46 -1.43 9.79 -3.60
N ALA A 47 -1.53 9.31 -2.37
CA ALA A 47 -0.40 9.26 -1.45
C ALA A 47 0.59 8.14 -1.80
N LEU A 48 0.09 7.04 -2.38
CA LEU A 48 0.90 5.97 -2.94
C LEU A 48 0.20 5.42 -4.19
N HIS A 49 0.87 5.53 -5.32
CA HIS A 49 0.56 4.87 -6.57
C HIS A 49 1.52 3.70 -6.74
N PHE A 50 1.02 2.47 -6.68
CA PHE A 50 1.79 1.25 -6.91
C PHE A 50 1.40 0.69 -8.28
N ASN A 51 2.33 0.63 -9.23
CA ASN A 51 2.05 0.30 -10.62
C ASN A 51 3.07 -0.69 -11.20
N PRO A 52 2.80 -2.01 -11.08
CA PRO A 52 3.51 -3.03 -11.83
C PRO A 52 3.31 -2.83 -13.33
N ARG A 53 4.41 -2.75 -14.09
CA ARG A 53 4.44 -2.62 -15.54
C ARG A 53 5.22 -3.81 -16.10
N PHE A 54 4.50 -4.85 -16.54
CA PHE A 54 5.11 -6.13 -16.89
C PHE A 54 6.03 -6.05 -18.12
N GLY A 55 5.67 -5.22 -19.10
CA GLY A 55 6.51 -4.99 -20.28
C GLY A 55 7.83 -4.25 -19.98
N GLU A 56 7.87 -3.47 -18.91
CA GLU A 56 9.07 -2.75 -18.45
C GLU A 56 9.87 -3.55 -17.41
N GLY A 57 9.29 -4.63 -16.85
CA GLY A 57 9.92 -5.42 -15.80
C GLY A 57 10.14 -4.63 -14.50
N THR A 58 9.29 -3.65 -14.21
CA THR A 58 9.43 -2.77 -13.04
C THR A 58 8.09 -2.57 -12.33
N ILE A 59 8.18 -2.23 -11.05
CA ILE A 59 7.05 -1.79 -10.24
C ILE A 59 7.30 -0.33 -9.86
N VAL A 60 6.59 0.57 -10.55
CA VAL A 60 6.71 2.00 -10.30
C VAL A 60 5.94 2.36 -9.03
N ARG A 61 6.59 3.14 -8.17
CA ARG A 61 5.95 3.82 -7.03
C ARG A 61 6.03 5.32 -7.22
N ASN A 62 4.94 6.03 -6.95
CA ASN A 62 4.91 7.48 -7.01
C ASN A 62 3.80 8.05 -6.12
N ASP A 63 3.73 9.37 -6.02
CA ASP A 63 2.59 10.10 -5.48
C ASP A 63 2.04 11.06 -6.53
N ARG A 64 0.77 11.47 -6.38
CA ARG A 64 0.16 12.52 -7.18
C ARG A 64 -0.49 13.53 -6.26
N LYS A 65 -0.15 14.81 -6.43
CA LYS A 65 -0.69 15.91 -5.63
C LYS A 65 -1.14 17.06 -6.53
N GLY A 66 -2.39 17.50 -6.39
CA GLY A 66 -2.95 18.56 -7.21
C GLY A 66 -2.82 18.27 -8.71
N LYS A 67 -3.08 17.01 -9.10
CA LYS A 67 -2.92 16.49 -10.48
C LYS A 67 -1.49 16.40 -11.02
N ASN A 68 -0.47 16.75 -10.24
CA ASN A 68 0.93 16.61 -10.64
C ASN A 68 1.54 15.34 -10.06
N TRP A 69 2.18 14.54 -10.91
CA TRP A 69 2.95 13.38 -10.47
C TRP A 69 4.27 13.81 -9.86
N GLY A 70 4.66 13.15 -8.78
CA GLY A 70 5.98 13.30 -8.17
C GLY A 70 7.08 12.58 -8.95
N LYS A 71 8.23 12.39 -8.30
CA LYS A 71 9.34 11.61 -8.85
C LYS A 71 9.05 10.11 -8.74
N GLU A 72 9.13 9.39 -9.86
CA GLU A 72 9.00 7.93 -9.86
C GLU A 72 10.16 7.27 -9.08
N GLU A 73 9.83 6.21 -8.33
CA GLU A 73 10.77 5.24 -7.77
C GLU A 73 10.53 3.91 -8.50
N ASN A 74 11.56 3.36 -9.14
CA ASN A 74 11.47 2.21 -10.04
C ASN A 74 12.56 1.14 -9.78
N GLU A 75 13.31 1.28 -8.69
CA GLU A 75 14.24 0.27 -8.19
C GLU A 75 13.52 -0.93 -7.56
N GLY A 76 14.20 -2.08 -7.54
CA GLY A 76 13.68 -3.35 -7.04
C GLY A 76 13.32 -4.33 -8.15
N ASP A 77 13.24 -5.61 -7.78
CA ASP A 77 12.96 -6.69 -8.73
C ASP A 77 11.46 -6.81 -9.04
N MET A 78 11.14 -7.29 -10.23
CA MET A 78 9.77 -7.61 -10.61
C MET A 78 9.30 -8.90 -9.93
N LEU A 79 8.70 -8.75 -8.73
CA LEU A 79 8.22 -9.89 -7.93
C LEU A 79 6.82 -10.39 -8.32
N LEU A 80 6.17 -9.76 -9.31
CA LEU A 80 4.87 -10.17 -9.83
C LEU A 80 5.04 -10.73 -11.24
N SER A 81 4.29 -11.77 -11.58
CA SER A 81 4.39 -12.43 -12.88
C SER A 81 3.01 -12.64 -13.51
N PRO A 82 2.84 -12.35 -14.81
CA PRO A 82 1.61 -12.70 -15.53
C PRO A 82 1.28 -14.19 -15.39
N GLY A 83 0.00 -14.47 -15.13
CA GLY A 83 -0.51 -15.82 -14.90
C GLY A 83 -0.42 -16.30 -13.44
N GLN A 84 0.32 -15.61 -12.57
CA GLN A 84 0.55 -16.04 -11.19
C GLN A 84 -0.39 -15.34 -10.19
N SER A 85 -0.69 -16.05 -9.11
CA SER A 85 -1.33 -15.48 -7.93
C SER A 85 -0.32 -14.72 -7.07
N PHE A 86 -0.81 -13.76 -6.28
CA PHE A 86 0.02 -12.97 -5.38
C PHE A 86 -0.74 -12.57 -4.11
N ILE A 87 0.03 -12.28 -3.07
CA ILE A 87 -0.38 -11.55 -1.87
C ILE A 87 0.45 -10.27 -1.79
N LEU A 88 -0.20 -9.13 -1.99
CA LEU A 88 0.40 -7.81 -1.85
C LEU A 88 -0.04 -7.20 -0.52
N LYS A 89 0.90 -6.80 0.32
CA LYS A 89 0.63 -6.14 1.59
C LYS A 89 1.30 -4.77 1.66
N PHE A 90 0.52 -3.77 2.03
CA PHE A 90 1.00 -2.46 2.44
C PHE A 90 0.89 -2.35 3.96
N GLU A 91 2.01 -2.07 4.62
CA GLU A 91 2.06 -1.72 6.05
C GLU A 91 2.34 -0.22 6.16
N VAL A 92 1.48 0.49 6.87
CA VAL A 92 1.68 1.93 7.13
C VAL A 92 2.63 2.08 8.31
N LEU A 93 3.88 2.41 8.05
CA LEU A 93 4.84 2.78 9.09
C LEU A 93 4.77 4.29 9.36
N GLU A 94 5.50 4.74 10.35
CA GLU A 94 5.57 6.15 10.74
C GLU A 94 6.07 7.05 9.59
N GLU A 95 7.15 6.63 8.91
CA GLU A 95 7.83 7.43 7.89
C GLU A 95 7.63 6.93 6.45
N ALA A 96 7.07 5.73 6.27
CA ALA A 96 6.93 5.11 4.94
C ALA A 96 5.78 4.10 4.85
N PHE A 97 5.37 3.78 3.62
CA PHE A 97 4.68 2.52 3.34
C PHE A 97 5.72 1.42 3.13
N LYS A 98 5.60 0.33 3.87
CA LYS A 98 6.36 -0.89 3.60
C LYS A 98 5.52 -1.83 2.75
N MET A 99 6.11 -2.32 1.66
CA MET A 99 5.46 -3.18 0.69
C MET A 99 6.07 -4.58 0.75
N MET A 100 5.20 -5.59 0.81
CA MET A 100 5.57 -7.00 0.79
C MET A 100 4.80 -7.70 -0.33
N ILE A 101 5.47 -8.60 -1.05
CA ILE A 101 4.88 -9.44 -2.10
C ILE A 101 5.17 -10.89 -1.74
N ASP A 102 4.12 -11.70 -1.57
CA ASP A 102 4.20 -13.11 -1.18
C ASP A 102 5.05 -13.36 0.08
N GLY A 103 4.92 -12.45 1.06
CA GLY A 103 5.65 -12.50 2.32
C GLY A 103 7.10 -11.99 2.25
N SER A 104 7.63 -11.77 1.04
CA SER A 104 8.97 -11.21 0.84
C SER A 104 8.95 -9.69 0.83
N HIS A 105 9.98 -9.07 1.40
CA HIS A 105 10.12 -7.62 1.38
C HIS A 105 10.40 -7.14 -0.03
N PHE A 106 9.63 -6.16 -0.48
CA PHE A 106 9.82 -5.54 -1.79
C PHE A 106 10.51 -4.18 -1.66
N ALA A 107 9.85 -3.21 -1.02
CA ALA A 107 10.36 -1.85 -0.92
C ALA A 107 9.74 -1.07 0.25
N HIS A 108 10.35 0.08 0.54
CA HIS A 108 9.71 1.15 1.30
C HIS A 108 9.43 2.33 0.36
N PHE A 109 8.33 3.05 0.56
CA PHE A 109 8.05 4.32 -0.09
C PHE A 109 7.84 5.37 0.99
N VAL A 110 8.78 6.31 1.11
CA VAL A 110 8.74 7.36 2.14
C VAL A 110 7.50 8.23 1.94
N HIS A 111 6.82 8.58 3.03
CA HIS A 111 5.60 9.37 2.96
C HIS A 111 5.87 10.76 2.38
N ARG A 112 5.29 11.04 1.21
CA ARG A 112 5.31 12.38 0.59
C ARG A 112 4.07 13.21 0.90
N GLN A 113 3.04 12.53 1.40
CA GLN A 113 1.76 13.12 1.80
C GLN A 113 1.34 12.54 3.16
N LYS A 114 0.49 13.28 3.89
CA LYS A 114 0.05 12.83 5.23
C LYS A 114 -0.85 11.62 5.09
N VAL A 115 -0.50 10.50 5.72
CA VAL A 115 -1.29 9.25 5.71
C VAL A 115 -2.78 9.49 5.99
N LYS A 116 -3.10 10.37 6.95
CA LYS A 116 -4.47 10.70 7.35
C LYS A 116 -5.36 11.32 6.26
N THR A 117 -4.82 11.65 5.08
CA THR A 117 -5.65 12.07 3.94
C THR A 117 -6.34 10.89 3.28
N ILE A 118 -5.74 9.69 3.32
CA ILE A 118 -6.18 8.49 2.63
C ILE A 118 -7.47 7.94 3.25
N ASN A 119 -8.46 7.68 2.40
CA ASN A 119 -9.75 7.06 2.76
C ASN A 119 -10.24 6.05 1.72
N ASP A 120 -9.58 5.93 0.57
CA ASP A 120 -10.00 5.06 -0.51
C ASP A 120 -8.78 4.31 -1.08
N ILE A 121 -8.95 2.99 -1.25
CA ILE A 121 -8.05 2.15 -2.04
C ILE A 121 -8.72 1.92 -3.40
N ILE A 122 -8.05 2.32 -4.47
CA ILE A 122 -8.52 2.12 -5.83
C ILE A 122 -7.58 1.16 -6.53
N VAL A 123 -8.15 0.08 -7.09
CA VAL A 123 -7.41 -0.88 -7.91
C VAL A 123 -7.97 -0.85 -9.32
N ASP A 124 -7.11 -0.73 -10.32
CA ASP A 124 -7.51 -0.63 -11.73
C ASP A 124 -6.49 -1.32 -12.64
N GLY A 125 -6.91 -1.75 -13.83
CA GLY A 125 -6.08 -2.42 -14.82
C GLY A 125 -6.12 -3.96 -14.76
N ASP A 126 -5.06 -4.60 -15.22
CA ASP A 126 -5.01 -6.05 -15.48
C ASP A 126 -4.73 -6.85 -14.20
N VAL A 127 -5.74 -6.97 -13.35
CA VAL A 127 -5.65 -7.74 -12.10
C VAL A 127 -7.01 -8.32 -11.74
N ILE A 128 -6.99 -9.55 -11.20
CA ILE A 128 -8.17 -10.21 -10.64
C ILE A 128 -7.97 -10.27 -9.14
N LEU A 129 -8.82 -9.59 -8.37
CA LEU A 129 -8.77 -9.62 -6.91
C LEU A 129 -9.77 -10.61 -6.35
N ASN A 130 -9.28 -11.45 -5.43
CA ASN A 130 -10.08 -12.42 -4.69
C ASN A 130 -10.49 -11.86 -3.32
N ASP A 131 -9.61 -11.09 -2.69
CA ASP A 131 -9.81 -10.54 -1.35
C ASP A 131 -9.05 -9.23 -1.19
N VAL A 132 -9.67 -8.27 -0.50
CA VAL A 132 -9.01 -7.04 -0.02
C VAL A 132 -9.33 -6.88 1.44
N ARG A 133 -8.32 -7.01 2.29
CA ARG A 133 -8.42 -6.90 3.73
C ARG A 133 -7.84 -5.58 4.21
N VAL A 134 -8.63 -4.86 5.00
CA VAL A 134 -8.23 -3.66 5.72
C VAL A 134 -8.19 -4.01 7.19
N GLU A 135 -7.01 -3.91 7.80
CA GLU A 135 -6.81 -4.17 9.22
C GLU A 135 -6.26 -2.90 9.86
N SER A 136 -7.11 -2.25 10.67
CA SER A 136 -6.68 -1.05 11.37
C SER A 136 -5.88 -1.39 12.61
N ALA A 137 -4.81 -0.63 12.87
CA ALA A 137 -4.08 -0.74 14.12
C ALA A 137 -5.02 -0.45 15.31
N PRO A 138 -4.89 -1.15 16.45
CA PRO A 138 -5.48 -0.70 17.69
C PRO A 138 -5.01 0.74 17.99
N GLN A 139 -5.90 1.62 18.46
CA GLN A 139 -5.56 3.01 18.80
C GLN A 139 -4.28 3.11 19.66
N LEU A 140 -4.16 2.23 20.65
CA LEU A 140 -3.00 2.18 21.55
C LEU A 140 -1.68 1.89 20.82
N LEU A 141 -1.69 1.03 19.80
CA LEU A 141 -0.48 0.71 19.03
C LEU A 141 -0.06 1.91 18.17
N ALA A 142 -1.03 2.60 17.57
CA ALA A 142 -0.77 3.82 16.79
C ALA A 142 -0.17 4.93 17.68
N GLU A 143 -0.71 5.13 18.89
CA GLU A 143 -0.18 6.08 19.87
C GLU A 143 1.24 5.73 20.31
N ILE A 144 1.54 4.45 20.57
CA ILE A 144 2.89 4.01 20.94
C ILE A 144 3.89 4.20 19.79
N MET A 145 3.45 3.96 18.54
CA MET A 145 4.28 4.16 17.36
C MET A 145 4.53 5.66 17.11
N GLU A 146 3.51 6.52 17.19
CA GLU A 146 3.63 7.98 17.03
C GLU A 146 4.40 8.66 18.17
N ALA A 147 4.34 8.13 19.38
CA ALA A 147 5.08 8.66 20.53
C ALA A 147 6.58 8.35 20.47
N GLY A 148 7.04 7.52 19.52
CA GLY A 148 8.40 6.99 19.47
C GLY A 148 8.72 6.19 20.73
N VAL A 149 8.51 4.87 20.69
CA VAL A 149 8.67 3.91 21.82
C VAL A 149 9.44 4.48 23.02
N PRO A 150 8.78 4.81 24.14
CA PRO A 150 9.48 4.83 25.41
C PRO A 150 9.97 3.41 25.62
N LYS A 151 11.30 3.23 25.64
CA LYS A 151 11.99 1.99 25.92
C LYS A 151 11.20 1.26 27.01
N LEU A 152 10.51 0.18 26.64
CA LEU A 152 9.78 -0.63 27.61
C LEU A 152 10.87 -1.14 28.55
N GLU A 153 11.03 -0.50 29.71
CA GLU A 153 11.84 -1.07 30.78
C GLU A 153 11.16 -2.38 31.11
N LEU A 154 11.76 -3.45 30.61
CA LEU A 154 11.47 -4.80 31.00
C LEU A 154 11.51 -4.78 32.52
N LEU A 155 10.34 -4.85 33.16
CA LEU A 155 10.25 -5.17 34.56
C LEU A 155 11.00 -6.50 34.71
N GLN A 156 12.22 -6.42 35.22
CA GLN A 156 12.96 -7.60 35.61
C GLN A 156 12.08 -8.32 36.63
N PRO A 157 11.87 -9.64 36.48
CA PRO A 157 11.13 -10.37 37.50
C PRO A 157 11.88 -10.21 38.82
N VAL A 158 11.20 -9.63 39.80
CA VAL A 158 11.61 -9.72 41.20
C VAL A 158 11.44 -11.19 41.59
N ILE A 159 12.54 -11.93 41.59
CA ILE A 159 12.73 -13.14 42.39
C ILE A 159 14.15 -13.11 42.93
#